data_AF-A0A968CWU5-F1
#
_entry.id   AF-A0A968CWU5-F1
#
_cell.length_a   1.000
_cell.length_b   1.000
_cell.length_c   1.000
_cell.angle_alpha   90.00
_cell.angle_beta   90.00
_cell.angle_gamma   90.00
#
_symmetry.space_group_name_H-M   'P 1'
#
loop_
_entity.id
_entity.type
_entity.pdbx_description
1 polymer ?
#
loop_
_entity_poly.entity_id
_entity_poly.type
_entity_poly.pdbx_seq_one_letter_code
_entity_poly.pdbx_strand_id
1 'polypeptide(L)'
;YEPIYPTAIECLNRDLEACLTFYDFPKEHWKTIRTTNVIERMFLEVKRRSKKMGAAFRNENSCLLMFYAVIRGINFRRIPIPTKN
;
A
#
# COMPACT_ATOMS: atom_id res chain seq x y z
N TYR A 1 -24.57 -5.63 8.50
CA TYR A 1 -23.64 -6.29 7.56
C TYR A 1 -23.09 -7.59 8.10
N GLU A 2 -22.93 -7.75 9.41
CA GLU A 2 -22.43 -8.98 10.04
C GLU A 2 -23.18 -10.26 9.66
N PRO A 3 -24.53 -10.29 9.50
CA PRO A 3 -25.22 -11.48 9.01
C PRO A 3 -24.91 -11.84 7.55
N ILE A 4 -24.35 -10.91 6.77
CA ILE A 4 -24.08 -11.04 5.33
C ILE A 4 -22.61 -11.36 5.08
N TYR A 5 -21.68 -10.74 5.83
CA TYR A 5 -20.24 -10.89 5.68
C TYR A 5 -19.53 -11.06 7.02
N PRO A 6 -19.76 -12.17 7.74
CA PRO A 6 -19.23 -12.36 9.10
C PRO A 6 -17.70 -12.31 9.15
N THR A 7 -17.00 -12.92 8.19
CA THR A 7 -15.53 -12.96 8.14
C THR A 7 -14.90 -11.59 7.85
N ALA A 8 -15.57 -10.75 7.06
CA ALA A 8 -15.10 -9.39 6.79
C ALA A 8 -15.23 -8.50 8.04
N ILE A 9 -16.32 -8.66 8.80
CA ILE A 9 -16.52 -7.96 10.08
C ILE A 9 -15.51 -8.43 11.12
N GLU A 10 -15.25 -9.73 11.22
CA GLU A 10 -14.22 -10.28 12.12
C GLU A 10 -12.83 -9.70 11.80
N CYS A 11 -12.45 -9.63 10.52
CA CYS A 11 -11.19 -9.04 10.07
C CYS A 11 -11.10 -7.55 10.45
N LEU A 12 -12.16 -6.78 10.19
CA LEU A 12 -12.21 -5.36 10.55
C LEU A 12 -12.07 -5.16 12.06
N ASN A 13 -12.76 -5.96 12.87
CA ASN A 13 -12.71 -5.86 14.32
C ASN A 13 -11.32 -6.21 14.86
N ARG A 14 -10.64 -7.19 14.27
CA ARG A 14 -9.27 -7.59 14.64
C ARG A 14 -8.27 -6.46 14.43
N ASP A 15 -8.37 -5.75 13.32
CA ASP A 15 -7.39 -4.74 12.89
C ASP A 15 -7.91 -3.29 13.05
N LEU A 16 -8.97 -3.09 13.83
CA LEU A 16 -9.66 -1.79 13.95
C LEU A 16 -8.73 -0.68 14.46
N GLU A 17 -7.97 -0.96 15.52
CA GLU A 17 -7.02 -0.01 16.10
C GLU A 17 -5.95 0.43 15.09
N ALA A 18 -5.41 -0.52 14.32
CA ALA A 18 -4.45 -0.24 13.27
C ALA A 18 -5.07 0.59 12.13
N CYS A 19 -6.34 0.34 11.81
CA CYS A 19 -7.09 1.10 10.81
C CYS A 19 -7.37 2.55 11.25
N LEU A 20 -7.39 2.82 12.56
CA LEU A 20 -7.70 4.13 13.14
C LEU A 20 -6.45 4.92 13.55
N THR A 21 -5.26 4.32 13.56
CA THR A 21 -3.99 4.98 13.94
C THR A 21 -3.69 6.26 13.14
N PHE A 22 -4.28 6.43 11.95
CA PHE A 22 -4.10 7.68 11.19
C PHE A 22 -4.65 8.93 11.91
N TYR A 23 -5.56 8.78 12.88
CA TYR A 23 -6.09 9.88 13.68
C TYR A 23 -5.06 10.51 14.61
N ASP A 24 -3.98 9.78 14.94
CA ASP A 24 -2.86 10.29 15.75
C ASP A 24 -1.99 11.30 14.98
N PHE A 25 -2.20 11.41 13.67
CA PHE A 25 -1.48 12.32 12.79
C PHE A 25 -2.28 13.60 12.51
N PRO A 26 -1.62 14.68 12.06
CA PRO A 26 -2.28 15.91 11.62
C PRO A 26 -3.35 15.66 10.55
N LYS A 27 -4.44 16.43 10.61
CA LYS A 27 -5.61 16.26 9.72
C LYS A 27 -5.26 16.39 8.24
N GLU A 28 -4.26 17.19 7.92
CA GLU A 28 -3.71 17.38 6.57
C GLU A 28 -3.16 16.07 5.99
N HIS A 29 -2.72 15.15 6.84
CA HIS A 29 -2.06 13.89 6.45
C HIS A 29 -3.06 12.75 6.25
N TRP A 30 -4.24 12.81 6.87
CA TRP A 30 -5.22 11.72 6.89
C TRP A 30 -5.59 11.22 5.50
N LYS A 31 -5.75 12.12 4.52
CA LYS A 31 -6.10 11.72 3.14
C LYS A 31 -4.98 10.92 2.48
N THR A 32 -3.73 11.22 2.81
CA THR A 32 -2.56 10.51 2.25
C THR A 32 -2.32 9.19 2.95
N ILE A 33 -2.52 9.11 4.28
CA ILE A 33 -2.33 7.87 5.04
C ILE A 33 -3.41 6.83 4.68
N ARG A 34 -4.67 7.25 4.56
CA ARG A 34 -5.79 6.33 4.27
C ARG A 34 -5.82 5.77 2.84
N THR A 35 -5.02 6.30 1.91
CA THR A 35 -5.09 5.87 0.51
C THR A 35 -4.10 4.74 0.21
N THR A 36 -4.60 3.64 -0.34
CA THR A 36 -3.79 2.50 -0.81
C THR A 36 -3.34 2.64 -2.27
N ASN A 37 -3.76 3.70 -2.97
CA ASN A 37 -3.54 3.90 -4.41
C ASN A 37 -2.07 3.75 -4.84
N VAL A 38 -1.12 4.26 -4.05
CA VAL A 38 0.32 4.19 -4.40
C VAL A 38 0.81 2.75 -4.35
N ILE A 39 0.43 2.02 -3.30
CA ILE A 39 0.83 0.63 -3.08
C ILE A 39 0.14 -0.28 -4.11
N GLU A 40 -1.15 -0.07 -4.37
CA GLU A 40 -1.90 -0.80 -5.40
C GLU A 40 -1.31 -0.60 -6.80
N ARG A 41 -0.99 0.64 -7.17
CA ARG A 41 -0.33 0.95 -8.45
C ARG A 41 1.04 0.29 -8.56
N MET A 42 1.82 0.30 -7.49
CA MET A 42 3.12 -0.39 -7.45
C MET A 42 2.96 -1.89 -7.67
N PHE A 43 2.08 -2.56 -6.92
CA PHE A 43 1.88 -4.01 -7.06
C PHE A 43 1.30 -4.38 -8.42
N LEU A 44 0.41 -3.55 -8.98
CA LEU A 44 -0.09 -3.74 -10.34
C LEU A 44 1.06 -3.70 -11.36
N GLU A 45 1.98 -2.76 -11.22
CA GLU A 45 3.14 -2.65 -12.12
C GLU A 45 4.08 -3.85 -12.00
N VAL A 46 4.35 -4.30 -10.78
CA VAL A 46 5.12 -5.52 -10.54
C VAL A 46 4.44 -6.72 -11.21
N LYS A 47 3.13 -6.92 -10.99
CA LYS A 47 2.36 -8.02 -11.59
C LYS A 47 2.36 -7.96 -13.11
N ARG A 48 2.28 -6.76 -13.70
CA ARG A 48 2.33 -6.55 -15.15
C ARG A 48 3.68 -6.96 -15.73
N ARG A 49 4.78 -6.52 -15.10
CA ARG A 49 6.15 -6.86 -15.55
C ARG A 49 6.46 -8.34 -15.33
N SER A 50 6.05 -8.89 -14.19
CA SER A 50 6.28 -10.30 -13.88
C SER A 50 5.59 -11.23 -14.87
N LYS A 51 4.32 -10.93 -15.22
CA LYS A 51 3.57 -11.67 -16.23
C LYS A 51 4.25 -11.67 -17.61
N LYS A 52 4.81 -10.53 -18.03
CA LYS A 52 5.49 -10.40 -19.33
C LYS A 52 6.89 -11.04 -19.34
N MET A 53 7.58 -10.99 -18.20
CA MET A 53 8.98 -11.43 -18.07
C MET A 53 9.11 -12.79 -17.37
N GLY A 54 8.05 -13.62 -17.36
CA GLY A 54 8.01 -14.88 -16.60
C GLY A 54 9.23 -15.78 -16.81
N ALA A 55 9.74 -15.88 -18.04
CA ALA A 55 10.93 -16.67 -18.38
C ALA A 55 12.27 -16.08 -17.88
N ALA A 56 12.31 -14.80 -17.51
CA ALA A 56 13.52 -14.11 -17.04
C ALA A 56 13.77 -14.30 -15.53
N PHE A 57 12.74 -14.67 -14.76
CA PHE A 57 12.86 -14.88 -13.31
C PHE A 57 13.32 -16.30 -13.01
N ARG A 58 14.64 -16.51 -13.00
CA ARG A 58 15.25 -17.82 -12.72
C ARG A 58 15.52 -18.05 -11.22
N ASN A 59 15.50 -16.99 -10.42
CA ASN A 59 15.76 -17.03 -8.98
C ASN A 59 15.02 -15.90 -8.24
N GLU A 60 14.87 -16.03 -6.92
CA GLU A 60 14.20 -15.03 -6.09
C GLU A 60 14.88 -13.66 -6.13
N ASN A 61 16.21 -13.64 -6.24
CA ASN A 61 17.00 -12.40 -6.34
C ASN A 61 16.60 -11.56 -7.57
N SER A 62 16.31 -12.20 -8.71
CA SER A 62 15.85 -11.51 -9.92
C SER A 62 14.45 -10.89 -9.73
N CYS A 63 13.58 -11.54 -8.94
CA CYS A 63 12.29 -10.97 -8.54
C CYS A 63 12.48 -9.75 -7.63
N LEU A 64 13.35 -9.86 -6.61
CA LEU A 64 13.66 -8.75 -5.71
C LEU A 64 14.23 -7.54 -6.45
N LEU A 65 15.11 -7.75 -7.43
CA LEU A 65 15.63 -6.67 -8.28
C LEU A 65 14.52 -5.97 -9.06
N MET A 66 13.55 -6.71 -9.60
CA MET A 66 12.39 -6.12 -10.28
C MET A 66 11.54 -5.29 -9.31
N PHE A 67 11.25 -5.82 -8.12
CA PHE A 67 10.53 -5.09 -7.08
C PHE A 67 11.25 -3.80 -6.71
N TYR A 68 12.56 -3.87 -6.44
CA TYR A 68 13.39 -2.70 -6.13
C TYR A 68 13.36 -1.67 -7.26
N ALA A 69 13.49 -2.10 -8.52
CA ALA A 69 13.42 -1.21 -9.67
C ALA A 69 12.07 -0.49 -9.80
N VAL A 70 10.96 -1.18 -9.50
CA VAL A 70 9.62 -0.55 -9.49
C VAL A 70 9.52 0.44 -8.32
N ILE A 71 9.93 0.05 -7.11
CA ILE A 71 9.88 0.90 -5.90
C ILE A 71 10.70 2.18 -6.10
N ARG A 72 11.91 2.07 -6.67
CA ARG A 72 12.77 3.21 -7.00
C ARG A 72 12.13 4.22 -7.95
N GLY A 73 11.17 3.79 -8.78
CA GLY A 73 10.44 4.65 -9.70
C GLY A 73 9.19 5.30 -9.10
N ILE A 74 8.82 4.98 -7.85
CA ILE A 74 7.63 5.55 -7.21
C ILE A 74 7.91 6.98 -6.79
N ASN A 75 7.08 7.89 -7.28
CA ASN A 75 7.06 9.28 -6.84
C ASN A 75 5.95 9.47 -5.79
N PHE A 76 6.35 9.63 -4.54
CA PHE A 76 5.43 9.95 -3.46
C PHE A 76 4.95 11.40 -3.55
N ARG A 77 3.67 11.61 -3.25
CA ARG A 77 3.12 12.95 -3.12
C ARG A 77 3.80 13.65 -1.95
N ARG A 78 4.30 14.86 -2.16
CA ARG A 78 4.80 15.71 -1.06
C ARG A 78 3.64 16.06 -0.14
N ILE A 79 3.85 15.87 1.16
CA ILE A 79 2.89 16.20 2.21
C ILE A 79 3.41 17.46 2.92
N PRO A 80 2.57 18.48 3.16
CA PRO A 80 2.98 19.65 3.91
C PRO A 80 3.31 19.28 5.36
N ILE A 81 4.37 19.87 5.91
CA ILE A 81 4.67 19.79 7.33
C ILE A 81 3.70 20.73 8.04
N PRO A 82 2.90 20.24 9.00
CA PRO A 82 2.01 21.12 9.75
C PRO A 82 2.88 22.09 10.56
N THR A 83 2.71 23.37 10.32
CA THR A 83 3.28 24.41 11.17
C THR A 83 2.55 24.38 12.50
N LYS A 84 3.30 24.26 13.62
CA LYS A 84 2.72 24.45 14.95
C LYS A 84 2.09 25.84 15.01
N ASN A 85 0.84 25.92 15.45
CA ASN A 85 0.28 27.15 16.02
C ASN A 85 0.83 27.34 17.42
#